data_AF-A0A563E384-F1
#
_entry.id   AF-A0A563E384-F1
#
_cell.length_a   1.000
_cell.length_b   1.000
_cell.length_c   1.000
_cell.angle_alpha   90.00
_cell.angle_beta   90.00
_cell.angle_gamma   90.00
#
_symmetry.space_group_name_H-M   'P 1'
#
loop_
_entity.id
_entity.type
_entity.pdbx_description
1 polymer ?
#
loop_
_entity_poly.entity_id
_entity_poly.type
_entity_poly.pdbx_seq_one_letter_code
_entity_poly.pdbx_strand_id
1 'polypeptide(L)'
;MRIECETCPVREQHCADCMVTAMLELAAPAVEPWPVDLSVGHYDLLDREERRAVDLFASVGLVAASEAVGARAWCEPVVDLRSSG
;
A
#
# COMPACT_ATOMS: atom_id res chain seq x y z
N MET A 1 16.73 8.75 12.84
CA MET A 1 17.07 7.98 14.06
C MET A 1 17.76 6.70 13.61
N ARG A 2 18.96 6.36 14.10
CA ARG A 2 19.71 5.17 13.69
C ARG A 2 19.95 4.31 14.93
N ILE A 3 19.50 3.05 14.88
CA ILE A 3 19.68 2.10 15.97
C ILE A 3 20.86 1.19 15.60
N GLU A 4 21.85 1.10 16.49
CA GLU A 4 23.05 0.27 16.30
C GLU A 4 22.82 -1.14 16.83
N CYS A 5 22.29 -2.00 15.97
CA CYS A 5 21.99 -3.38 16.34
C CYS A 5 23.24 -4.23 16.61
N GLU A 6 24.42 -3.80 16.15
CA GLU A 6 25.69 -4.56 16.31
C GLU A 6 26.18 -4.65 17.77
N THR A 7 25.75 -3.75 18.65
CA THR A 7 26.17 -3.69 20.06
C THR A 7 25.03 -3.98 21.04
N CYS A 8 23.87 -4.42 20.53
CA CYS A 8 22.69 -4.62 21.36
C CYS A 8 22.83 -5.84 22.28
N PRO A 9 22.69 -5.70 23.61
CA PRO A 9 22.94 -6.79 24.56
C PRO A 9 21.94 -7.95 24.47
N VAL A 10 20.81 -7.77 23.76
CA VAL A 10 19.77 -8.80 23.56
C VAL A 10 19.81 -9.43 22.16
N ARG A 11 20.85 -9.14 21.37
CA ARG A 11 21.00 -9.66 20.01
C ARG A 11 20.97 -11.19 20.01
N GLU A 12 20.23 -11.78 19.06
CA GLU A 12 20.08 -13.23 18.84
C GLU A 12 19.38 -14.04 19.95
N GLN A 13 19.12 -13.46 21.13
CA GLN A 13 18.39 -14.11 22.23
C GLN A 13 16.91 -13.77 22.23
N HIS A 14 16.60 -12.48 22.00
CA HIS A 14 15.23 -11.94 22.00
C HIS A 14 15.04 -10.91 20.88
N CYS A 15 15.83 -10.98 19.80
CA CYS A 15 15.67 -10.04 18.67
C CYS A 15 14.24 -10.05 18.12
N ALA A 16 13.61 -11.23 18.01
CA ALA A 16 12.23 -11.35 17.57
C ALA A 16 11.24 -10.64 18.51
N ASP A 17 11.58 -10.49 19.80
CA ASP A 17 10.75 -9.83 20.82
C ASP A 17 11.23 -8.39 21.14
N CYS A 18 12.22 -7.88 20.40
CA CYS A 18 12.78 -6.55 20.63
C CYS A 18 11.86 -5.47 20.06
N MET A 19 11.80 -4.30 20.71
CA MET A 19 11.10 -3.11 20.23
C MET A 19 11.45 -2.76 18.77
N VAL A 20 12.65 -3.08 18.29
CA VAL A 20 13.07 -2.89 16.89
C VAL A 20 12.24 -3.73 15.92
N THR A 21 11.90 -4.96 16.28
CA THR A 21 11.06 -5.84 15.45
C THR A 21 9.64 -5.31 15.36
N ALA A 22 9.06 -4.89 16.49
CA ALA A 22 7.76 -4.22 16.50
C ALA A 22 7.75 -2.93 15.67
N MET A 23 8.84 -2.14 15.70
CA MET A 23 8.96 -0.94 14.87
C MET A 23 9.07 -1.26 13.36
N LEU A 24 9.72 -2.35 12.98
CA LEU A 24 9.80 -2.80 11.58
C LEU A 24 8.45 -3.33 11.07
N GLU A 25 7.70 -4.03 11.92
CA GLU A 25 6.33 -4.48 11.61
C GLU A 25 5.36 -3.30 11.42
N LEU A 26 5.51 -2.23 12.21
CA LEU A 26 4.69 -1.01 12.09
C LEU A 26 5.09 -0.14 10.90
N ALA A 27 6.34 -0.19 10.46
CA ALA A 27 6.85 0.62 9.35
C ALA A 27 6.46 0.06 7.97
N ALA A 28 6.08 -1.23 7.90
CA ALA A 28 5.37 -1.75 6.75
C ALA A 28 3.90 -1.30 6.91
N PRO A 29 3.38 -0.35 6.11
CA PRO A 29 1.95 -0.29 5.99
C PRO A 29 1.55 -1.67 5.46
N ALA A 30 0.84 -2.44 6.27
CA ALA A 30 0.09 -3.59 5.82
C ALA A 30 -1.02 -3.04 4.91
N VAL A 31 -0.63 -2.56 3.72
CA VAL A 31 -1.45 -2.73 2.54
C VAL A 31 -1.38 -4.22 2.30
N GLU A 32 -2.09 -4.98 3.13
CA GLU A 32 -2.50 -6.33 2.80
C GLU A 32 -2.97 -6.22 1.35
N PRO A 33 -2.30 -6.87 0.39
CA PRO A 33 -2.81 -6.92 -0.96
C PRO A 33 -4.23 -7.44 -0.80
N TRP A 34 -5.23 -6.59 -1.08
CA TRP A 34 -6.61 -7.04 -1.18
C TRP A 34 -6.57 -8.36 -1.93
N PRO A 35 -7.26 -9.44 -1.50
CA PRO A 35 -7.19 -10.72 -2.20
C PRO A 35 -7.68 -10.52 -3.62
N VAL A 36 -6.74 -10.22 -4.50
CA VAL A 36 -6.92 -10.04 -5.93
C VAL A 36 -6.69 -11.41 -6.49
N ASP A 37 -7.74 -11.99 -7.05
CA ASP A 37 -7.56 -13.11 -7.96
C ASP A 37 -6.62 -12.63 -9.07
N LEU A 38 -5.41 -13.20 -9.12
CA LEU A 38 -4.39 -12.85 -10.12
C LEU A 38 -4.85 -13.19 -11.55
N SER A 39 -5.97 -13.91 -11.70
CA SER A 39 -6.62 -14.15 -12.99
C SER A 39 -7.39 -12.92 -13.52
N VAL A 40 -7.72 -11.97 -12.63
CA VAL A 40 -8.48 -10.76 -12.93
C VAL A 40 -7.52 -9.57 -13.07
N GLY A 41 -7.64 -8.81 -14.16
CA GLY A 41 -6.79 -7.64 -14.39
C GLY A 41 -7.08 -6.52 -13.39
N HIS A 42 -6.09 -5.69 -13.08
CA HIS A 42 -6.27 -4.56 -12.16
C HIS A 42 -7.38 -3.60 -12.59
N TYR A 43 -7.53 -3.38 -13.89
CA TYR A 43 -8.60 -2.59 -14.47
C TYR A 43 -10.00 -3.18 -14.22
N ASP A 44 -10.14 -4.52 -14.14
CA ASP A 44 -11.43 -5.18 -13.91
C ASP A 44 -11.93 -5.03 -12.46
N LEU A 45 -11.02 -4.71 -11.53
CA LEU A 45 -11.32 -4.47 -10.12
C LEU A 45 -11.86 -3.06 -9.85
N LEU A 46 -11.72 -2.14 -10.80
CA LEU A 46 -12.28 -0.80 -10.71
C LEU A 46 -13.81 -0.86 -10.76
N ASP A 47 -14.46 0.01 -9.99
CA ASP A 47 -15.89 0.18 -10.10
C ASP A 47 -16.29 0.78 -11.46
N ARG A 48 -17.59 0.92 -11.71
CA ARG A 48 -18.09 1.40 -12.99
C ARG A 48 -17.73 2.87 -13.26
N GLU A 49 -17.78 3.71 -12.23
CA GLU A 49 -17.47 5.14 -12.34
C GLU A 49 -15.95 5.32 -12.55
N GLU A 50 -15.14 4.56 -11.81
CA GLU A 50 -13.68 4.56 -11.92
C GLU A 50 -13.22 4.13 -13.33
N ARG A 51 -13.74 3.02 -13.87
CA ARG A 51 -13.43 2.59 -15.25
C ARG A 51 -13.80 3.64 -16.27
N ARG A 52 -14.98 4.25 -16.13
CA ARG A 52 -15.44 5.32 -17.03
C ARG A 52 -14.50 6.52 -17.00
N ALA A 53 -13.95 6.89 -15.85
CA ALA A 53 -12.97 7.97 -15.73
C ALA A 53 -11.65 7.61 -16.43
N VAL A 54 -11.14 6.38 -16.22
CA VAL A 54 -9.92 5.88 -16.87
C VAL A 54 -10.09 5.85 -18.40
N ASP A 55 -11.23 5.36 -18.89
CA ASP A 55 -11.54 5.33 -20.33
C ASP A 55 -11.59 6.74 -20.93
N LEU A 56 -12.20 7.69 -20.20
CA LEU A 56 -12.23 9.08 -20.64
C LEU A 56 -10.81 9.63 -20.78
N PHE A 57 -9.95 9.44 -19.78
CA PHE A 57 -8.56 9.90 -19.82
C PHE A 57 -7.76 9.27 -20.96
N ALA A 58 -7.92 7.96 -21.18
CA ALA A 58 -7.30 7.27 -22.31
C ALA A 58 -7.82 7.81 -23.66
N SER A 59 -9.12 8.05 -23.78
CA SER A 59 -9.73 8.52 -25.03
C SER A 59 -9.28 9.91 -25.46
N VAL A 60 -8.93 10.78 -24.51
CA VAL A 60 -8.41 12.13 -24.79
C VAL A 60 -6.88 12.20 -24.77
N GLY A 61 -6.20 11.06 -24.57
CA GLY A 61 -4.74 10.96 -24.57
C GLY A 61 -4.04 11.52 -23.33
N LEU A 62 -4.77 11.72 -22.22
CA LEU A 62 -4.17 12.11 -20.94
C LEU A 62 -3.41 10.96 -20.28
N VAL A 63 -3.75 9.72 -20.63
CA VAL A 63 -3.09 8.49 -20.17
C VAL A 63 -2.93 7.56 -21.37
N ALA A 64 -1.80 6.86 -21.48
CA ALA A 64 -1.62 5.88 -22.56
C ALA A 64 -2.54 4.67 -22.34
N ALA A 65 -3.06 4.07 -23.42
CA ALA A 65 -3.92 2.89 -23.32
C ALA A 65 -3.26 1.72 -22.55
N SER A 66 -1.93 1.56 -22.69
CA SER A 66 -1.18 0.55 -21.94
C SER A 66 -1.10 0.84 -20.43
N GLU A 67 -1.08 2.11 -20.04
CA GLU A 67 -1.07 2.52 -18.63
C GLU A 67 -2.47 2.37 -18.01
N ALA A 68 -3.52 2.66 -18.79
CA ALA A 68 -4.91 2.49 -18.37
C ALA A 68 -5.23 1.04 -17.94
N VAL A 69 -4.69 0.03 -18.64
CA VAL A 69 -4.87 -1.39 -18.28
C VAL A 69 -4.30 -1.73 -16.90
N GLY A 70 -3.27 -1.00 -16.47
CA GLY A 70 -2.63 -1.15 -15.15
C GLY A 70 -3.24 -0.28 -14.05
N ALA A 71 -4.32 0.45 -14.33
CA ALA A 71 -4.94 1.34 -13.35
C ALA A 71 -5.46 0.56 -12.13
N ARG A 72 -5.25 1.13 -10.94
CA ARG A 72 -5.63 0.55 -9.66
C ARG A 72 -6.28 1.61 -8.80
N ALA A 73 -7.40 1.26 -8.15
CA ALA A 73 -7.97 2.08 -7.11
C ALA A 73 -7.00 2.14 -5.92
N TRP A 74 -6.78 3.34 -5.40
CA TRP A 74 -6.06 3.55 -4.16
C TRP A 74 -6.98 4.25 -3.18
N CYS A 75 -7.34 3.57 -2.10
CA CYS A 75 -8.08 4.19 -1.01
C CYS A 75 -7.11 4.96 -0.14
N GLU A 76 -7.27 6.29 -0.09
CA GLU A 76 -6.57 7.11 0.89
C GLU A 76 -6.97 6.67 2.30
N PRO A 77 -6.01 6.53 3.24
CA PRO A 77 -6.33 6.23 4.61
C PRO A 77 -7.15 7.40 5.19
N VAL A 78 -8.32 7.09 5.74
CA VAL A 78 -9.13 8.09 6.45
C VAL A 78 -8.36 8.52 7.69
N VAL A 79 -7.80 9.74 7.66
CA VAL A 79 -7.19 10.36 8.83
C VAL A 79 -8.33 10.85 9.73
N ASP A 80 -8.58 10.15 10.83
CA ASP A 80 -9.53 10.63 11.83
C ASP A 80 -8.93 11.84 12.57
N LEU A 81 -9.30 13.04 12.10
CA LEU A 81 -8.88 14.31 12.69
C LEU A 81 -9.51 14.57 14.07
N ARG A 82 -10.41 13.71 14.57
CA ARG A 82 -11.04 13.85 15.89
C ARG A 82 -10.28 13.17 17.03
N SER A 83 -9.21 12.43 16.72
CA SER A 83 -8.40 11.69 17.70
C SER A 83 -7.31 12.51 18.39
N SER A 84 -7.14 13.78 18.03
CA SER A 84 -6.04 14.65 18.52
C SER A 84 -6.46 15.59 19.67
N GLY A 85 -7.50 15.23 20.43
CA GLY A 85 -8.00 15.99 21.58
C GLY A 85 -7.38 15.57 22.90
#